data_AF-A0A8B0N506-F1
#
_entry.id   AF-A0A8B0N506-F1
#
_cell.length_a   1.000
_cell.length_b   1.000
_cell.length_c   1.000
_cell.angle_alpha   90.00
_cell.angle_beta   90.00
_cell.angle_gamma   90.00
#
_symmetry.space_group_name_H-M   'P 1'
#
loop_
_entity.id
_entity.type
_entity.pdbx_description
1 polymer ?
#
loop_
_entity_poly.entity_id
_entity_poly.type
_entity_poly.pdbx_seq_one_letter_code
_entity_poly.pdbx_strand_id
1 'polypeptide(L)'
;LLNIVTFLVVMFWFRETKNTRDNTDTEVGVETQSNSVYITLFKTMPILLIIYFSAQLIGQIPATVWVLFTENRFGWNSMMVGFSLAGLGLLHSVFQAFVAGRIATKWGEKTAVLLGFIADSSAFAFLAFISEGWLVFPVLILLAGGGIALPALQGVMSIQTKSHQQGAL
;
A
#
# COMPACT_ATOMS: atom_id res chain seq x y z
N LEU A 1 -3.64 20.95 -10.11
CA LEU A 1 -3.90 20.56 -11.52
C LEU A 1 -4.26 19.08 -11.64
N LEU A 2 -3.41 18.13 -11.20
CA LEU A 2 -3.70 16.69 -11.28
C LEU A 2 -5.05 16.29 -10.63
N ASN A 3 -5.36 16.79 -9.43
CA ASN A 3 -6.61 16.47 -8.73
C ASN A 3 -7.88 16.99 -9.42
N ILE A 4 -7.80 18.10 -10.16
CA ILE A 4 -8.95 18.65 -10.90
C ILE A 4 -9.23 17.79 -12.13
N VAL A 5 -8.17 17.32 -12.80
CA VAL A 5 -8.29 16.40 -13.93
C VAL A 5 -8.86 15.06 -13.47
N THR A 6 -8.42 14.52 -12.33
CA THR A 6 -9.00 13.30 -11.75
C THR A 6 -10.48 13.47 -11.44
N PHE A 7 -10.89 14.62 -10.88
CA PHE A 7 -12.29 14.92 -10.59
C PHE A 7 -13.15 14.94 -11.86
N LEU A 8 -12.67 15.61 -12.92
CA LEU A 8 -13.38 15.68 -14.20
C LEU A 8 -13.50 14.32 -14.88
N VAL A 9 -12.45 13.50 -14.84
CA VAL A 9 -12.47 12.14 -15.39
C VAL A 9 -13.45 11.25 -14.63
N VAL A 10 -13.48 11.31 -13.30
CA VAL A 10 -14.45 10.55 -12.51
C VAL A 10 -15.88 11.01 -12.80
N MET A 11 -16.13 12.32 -12.87
CA MET A 11 -17.45 12.87 -13.15
C MET A 11 -17.99 12.49 -14.54
N PHE A 12 -17.12 12.39 -15.54
CA PHE A 12 -17.52 12.01 -16.90
C PHE A 12 -17.57 10.49 -17.13
N TRP A 13 -16.69 9.73 -16.47
CA TRP A 13 -16.54 8.29 -16.75
C TRP A 13 -17.37 7.40 -15.82
N PHE A 14 -17.55 7.79 -14.56
CA PHE A 14 -18.45 7.10 -13.64
C PHE A 14 -19.87 7.64 -13.79
N ARG A 15 -20.54 7.18 -14.84
CA ARG A 15 -22.00 7.33 -15.00
C ARG A 15 -22.69 6.51 -13.91
N GLU A 16 -23.54 7.16 -13.10
CA GLU A 16 -24.30 6.55 -12.01
C GLU A 16 -24.87 5.17 -12.39
N THR A 17 -24.41 4.13 -11.69
CA THR A 17 -25.09 2.82 -11.68
C THR A 17 -26.26 2.88 -10.69
N LYS A 18 -27.14 3.89 -10.81
CA LYS A 18 -28.42 3.88 -10.09
C LYS A 18 -29.37 3.01 -10.88
N ASN A 19 -29.27 1.70 -10.66
CA ASN A 19 -30.34 0.80 -11.04
C ASN A 19 -31.52 1.10 -10.12
N THR A 20 -32.44 1.93 -10.59
CA THR A 20 -33.77 2.10 -10.00
C THR A 20 -34.45 0.75 -10.00
N ARG A 21 -34.29 -0.01 -8.90
CA ARG A 21 -35.14 -1.15 -8.61
C ARG A 21 -36.30 -0.62 -7.77
N ASP A 22 -37.29 -0.13 -8.50
CA ASP A 22 -38.65 -0.01 -8.02
C ASP A 22 -39.12 -1.39 -7.55
N ASN A 23 -39.33 -1.53 -6.24
CA ASN A 23 -40.32 -2.46 -5.73
C ASN A 23 -40.71 -2.04 -4.32
N THR A 24 -41.94 -1.57 -4.24
CA THR A 24 -42.82 -1.43 -3.09
C THR A 24 -42.75 -2.66 -2.16
N ASP A 25 -42.93 -2.38 -0.87
CA ASP A 25 -43.22 -3.31 0.24
C ASP A 25 -42.08 -4.24 0.71
N THR A 26 -41.48 -3.92 1.85
CA THR A 26 -41.84 -4.54 3.14
C THR A 26 -41.03 -3.86 4.26
N GLU A 27 -41.72 -3.18 5.19
CA GLU A 27 -41.17 -2.91 6.51
C GLU A 27 -40.82 -4.24 7.19
N VAL A 28 -39.55 -4.63 7.20
CA VAL A 28 -39.05 -5.71 8.05
C VAL A 28 -37.87 -5.20 8.86
N GLY A 29 -38.13 -4.91 10.13
CA GLY A 29 -37.23 -5.20 11.24
C GLY A 29 -35.84 -4.56 11.18
N VAL A 30 -35.77 -3.23 11.29
CA VAL A 30 -34.57 -2.57 11.82
C VAL A 30 -34.54 -2.83 13.33
N GLU A 31 -34.09 -4.01 13.77
CA GLU A 31 -33.66 -4.18 15.16
C GLU A 31 -32.67 -5.35 15.35
N THR A 32 -31.50 -5.01 15.90
CA THR A 32 -30.63 -5.86 16.75
C THR A 32 -29.55 -6.75 16.10
N GLN A 33 -28.66 -6.19 15.28
CA GLN A 33 -27.29 -6.75 15.12
C GLN A 33 -26.21 -5.69 14.86
N SER A 34 -26.28 -4.56 15.55
CA SER A 34 -25.40 -3.40 15.28
C SER A 34 -24.24 -3.25 16.30
N ASN A 35 -24.44 -3.51 17.59
CA ASN A 35 -23.44 -3.11 18.61
C ASN A 35 -22.13 -3.92 18.66
N SER A 36 -22.10 -5.20 18.29
CA SER A 36 -20.86 -6.02 18.34
C SER A 36 -19.85 -5.62 17.25
N VAL A 37 -20.38 -5.09 16.14
CA VAL A 37 -19.66 -4.66 14.96
C VAL A 37 -18.79 -3.45 15.24
N TYR A 38 -19.43 -2.40 15.76
CA TYR A 38 -18.77 -1.14 16.06
C TYR A 38 -17.73 -1.30 17.16
N ILE A 39 -17.96 -2.13 18.19
CA ILE A 39 -16.99 -2.31 19.28
C ILE A 39 -15.75 -3.08 18.79
N THR A 40 -15.91 -4.08 17.93
CA THR A 40 -14.78 -4.86 17.38
C THR A 40 -13.99 -4.06 16.34
N LEU A 41 -14.68 -3.27 15.49
CA LEU A 41 -14.07 -2.30 14.59
C LEU A 41 -13.32 -1.23 15.38
N PHE A 42 -13.93 -0.63 16.40
CA PHE A 42 -13.31 0.43 17.21
C PHE A 42 -12.11 -0.06 18.02
N LYS A 43 -12.08 -1.35 18.39
CA LYS A 43 -10.95 -1.97 19.10
C LYS A 43 -9.80 -2.39 18.19
N THR A 44 -10.08 -2.79 16.94
CA THR A 44 -9.06 -3.32 16.00
C THR A 44 -8.50 -2.23 15.06
N MET A 45 -9.32 -1.23 14.69
CA MET A 45 -8.92 -0.09 13.85
C MET A 45 -7.72 0.70 14.38
N PRO A 46 -7.60 1.05 15.69
CA PRO A 46 -6.44 1.81 16.15
C PRO A 46 -5.12 1.04 16.01
N ILE A 47 -5.12 -0.28 16.19
CA ILE A 47 -3.92 -1.11 15.99
C ILE A 47 -3.50 -1.14 14.52
N LEU A 48 -4.46 -1.32 13.60
CA LEU A 48 -4.17 -1.31 12.17
C LEU A 48 -3.70 0.06 11.68
N LEU A 49 -4.27 1.14 12.21
CA LEU A 49 -3.83 2.51 11.93
C LEU A 49 -2.40 2.76 12.43
N ILE A 50 -2.06 2.30 13.63
CA ILE A 50 -0.69 2.40 14.15
C ILE A 50 0.27 1.62 13.25
N ILE A 51 -0.07 0.38 12.87
CA ILE A 51 0.78 -0.43 11.98
C ILE A 51 0.96 0.26 10.62
N TYR A 52 -0.13 0.78 10.03
CA TYR A 52 -0.08 1.52 8.76
C TYR A 52 0.77 2.78 8.87
N PHE A 53 0.59 3.55 9.95
CA PHE A 53 1.34 4.77 10.21
C PHE A 53 2.83 4.48 10.41
N SER A 54 3.18 3.47 11.20
CA SER A 54 4.55 3.00 11.38
C SER A 54 5.17 2.55 10.06
N ALA A 55 4.44 1.77 9.25
CA ALA A 55 4.89 1.35 7.93
C ALA A 55 5.15 2.55 7.00
N GLN A 56 4.28 3.57 7.04
CA GLN A 56 4.48 4.81 6.30
C GLN A 56 5.73 5.55 6.74
N LEU A 57 5.95 5.72 8.05
CA LEU A 57 7.16 6.39 8.55
C LEU A 57 8.44 5.67 8.11
N ILE A 58 8.47 4.35 8.20
CA ILE A 58 9.62 3.54 7.75
C ILE A 58 9.85 3.72 6.25
N GLY A 59 8.77 3.72 5.45
CA GLY A 59 8.84 3.91 4.00
C GLY A 59 9.38 5.29 3.56
N GLN A 60 9.32 6.31 4.42
CA GLN A 60 9.86 7.64 4.12
C GLN A 60 11.35 7.79 4.42
N ILE A 61 11.95 6.89 5.20
CA ILE A 61 13.38 6.97 5.57
C ILE A 61 14.28 6.93 4.32
N PRO A 62 14.10 5.99 3.37
CA PRO A 62 14.90 5.99 2.15
C PRO A 62 14.75 7.30 1.36
N ALA A 63 13.53 7.81 1.20
CA ALA A 63 13.30 9.03 0.42
C ALA A 63 14.06 10.26 0.95
N THR A 64 14.32 10.32 2.26
CA THR A 64 14.97 11.47 2.91
C THR A 64 16.47 11.28 3.12
N VAL A 65 16.91 10.05 3.43
CA VAL A 65 18.31 9.76 3.80
C VAL A 65 19.13 9.23 2.63
N TRP A 66 18.52 8.72 1.56
CA TRP A 66 19.22 8.06 0.45
C TRP A 66 20.27 8.93 -0.23
N VAL A 67 19.94 10.21 -0.46
CA VAL A 67 20.88 11.16 -1.08
C VAL A 67 22.12 11.32 -0.21
N LEU A 68 21.93 11.64 1.07
CA LEU A 68 23.04 11.82 2.03
C LEU A 68 23.86 10.53 2.19
N PHE A 69 23.20 9.38 2.25
CA PHE A 69 23.85 8.09 2.37
C PHE A 69 24.73 7.78 1.15
N THR A 70 24.20 7.93 -0.05
CA THR A 70 24.92 7.59 -1.29
C THR A 70 26.05 8.58 -1.61
N GLU A 71 25.84 9.87 -1.32
CA GLU A 71 26.88 10.90 -1.41
C GLU A 71 28.02 10.63 -0.42
N ASN A 72 27.70 10.37 0.86
CA ASN A 72 28.73 10.17 1.90
C ASN A 72 29.47 8.83 1.74
N ARG A 73 28.75 7.75 1.39
CA ARG A 73 29.30 6.39 1.35
C ARG A 73 30.02 6.07 0.04
N PHE A 74 29.49 6.51 -1.10
CA PHE A 74 30.01 6.14 -2.42
C PHE A 74 30.55 7.34 -3.21
N GLY A 75 30.46 8.57 -2.69
CA GLY A 75 30.88 9.76 -3.42
C GLY A 75 30.05 10.02 -4.67
N TRP A 76 28.80 9.54 -4.71
CA TRP A 76 27.93 9.73 -5.86
C TRP A 76 27.64 11.22 -6.06
N ASN A 77 27.57 11.64 -7.32
CA ASN A 77 27.07 12.97 -7.66
C ASN A 77 25.53 12.97 -7.71
N SER A 78 24.92 14.16 -7.62
CA SER A 78 23.45 14.28 -7.60
C SER A 78 22.75 13.69 -8.83
N MET A 79 23.44 13.60 -9.98
CA MET A 79 22.90 12.98 -11.19
C MET A 79 22.78 11.45 -11.04
N MET A 80 23.80 10.78 -10.50
CA MET A 80 23.75 9.33 -10.21
C MET A 80 22.66 8.99 -9.19
N VAL A 81 22.54 9.82 -8.15
CA VAL A 81 21.47 9.69 -7.16
C VAL A 81 20.09 9.84 -7.83
N GLY A 82 19.92 10.86 -8.68
CA GLY A 82 18.68 11.08 -9.42
C GLY A 82 18.30 9.91 -10.33
N PHE A 83 19.24 9.34 -11.08
CA PHE A 83 19.00 8.15 -11.90
C PHE A 83 18.63 6.93 -11.06
N SER A 84 19.27 6.75 -9.89
CA SER A 84 18.95 5.63 -8.99
C SER A 84 17.52 5.73 -8.44
N LEU A 85 17.08 6.93 -8.06
CA LEU A 85 15.72 7.19 -7.56
C LEU A 85 14.67 7.08 -8.67
N ALA A 86 15.00 7.54 -9.89
CA ALA A 86 14.13 7.34 -11.05
C ALA A 86 13.96 5.84 -11.37
N GLY A 87 15.05 5.09 -11.32
CA GLY A 87 15.03 3.63 -11.46
C GLY A 87 14.19 2.96 -10.38
N LEU A 88 14.37 3.35 -9.12
CA LEU A 88 13.56 2.87 -7.99
C LEU A 88 12.07 3.15 -8.22
N GLY A 89 11.70 4.36 -8.63
CA GLY A 89 10.30 4.72 -8.88
C GLY A 89 9.67 3.90 -10.03
N LEU A 90 10.43 3.64 -11.09
CA LEU A 90 10.00 2.77 -12.19
C LEU A 90 9.81 1.33 -11.73
N LEU A 91 10.81 0.77 -11.04
CA LEU A 91 10.73 -0.57 -10.46
C LEU A 91 9.54 -0.69 -9.52
N HIS A 92 9.37 0.28 -8.63
CA HIS A 92 8.27 0.30 -7.67
C HIS A 92 6.91 0.33 -8.39
N SER A 93 6.78 1.12 -9.45
CA SER A 93 5.57 1.14 -10.28
C SER A 93 5.30 -0.21 -10.95
N VAL A 94 6.33 -0.90 -11.43
CA VAL A 94 6.22 -2.26 -12.01
C VAL A 94 5.80 -3.28 -10.94
N PHE A 95 6.42 -3.26 -9.76
CA PHE A 95 6.06 -4.14 -8.66
C PHE A 95 4.62 -3.90 -8.20
N GLN A 96 4.17 -2.65 -8.11
CA GLN A 96 2.79 -2.34 -7.76
C GLN A 96 1.80 -2.78 -8.85
N ALA A 97 2.11 -2.55 -10.14
CA ALA A 97 1.21 -2.89 -11.23
C ALA A 97 1.07 -4.41 -11.45
N PHE A 98 2.16 -5.16 -11.35
CA PHE A 98 2.18 -6.58 -11.74
C PHE A 98 2.27 -7.53 -10.54
N VAL A 99 3.06 -7.18 -9.53
CA VAL A 99 3.40 -8.11 -8.44
C VAL A 99 2.38 -8.01 -7.30
N ALA A 100 1.96 -6.80 -6.92
CA ALA A 100 1.01 -6.60 -5.83
C ALA A 100 -0.31 -7.35 -6.05
N GLY A 101 -0.95 -7.14 -7.21
CA GLY A 101 -2.21 -7.80 -7.55
C GLY A 101 -2.07 -9.32 -7.69
N ARG A 102 -0.95 -9.79 -8.25
CA ARG A 102 -0.72 -11.23 -8.47
C ARG A 102 -0.42 -11.97 -7.16
N ILE A 103 0.35 -11.39 -6.24
CA ILE A 103 0.60 -12.00 -4.93
C ILE A 103 -0.69 -12.00 -4.10
N ALA A 104 -1.43 -10.88 -4.08
CA ALA A 104 -2.69 -10.78 -3.34
C ALA A 104 -3.71 -11.85 -3.78
N THR A 105 -3.89 -12.02 -5.10
CA THR A 105 -4.83 -13.02 -5.65
C THR A 105 -4.35 -14.46 -5.47
N LYS A 106 -3.05 -14.72 -5.58
CA LYS A 106 -2.51 -16.09 -5.56
C LYS A 106 -2.25 -16.62 -4.15
N TRP A 107 -1.69 -15.79 -3.27
CA TRP A 107 -1.15 -16.19 -1.95
C TRP A 107 -1.87 -15.52 -0.77
N GLY A 108 -2.85 -14.64 -1.06
CA GLY A 108 -3.61 -13.90 -0.07
C GLY A 108 -2.90 -12.62 0.40
N GLU A 109 -3.71 -11.67 0.85
CA GLU A 109 -3.22 -10.33 1.16
C GLU A 109 -2.31 -10.26 2.39
N LYS A 110 -2.56 -11.09 3.42
CA LYS A 110 -1.69 -11.17 4.60
C LYS A 110 -0.26 -11.58 4.24
N THR A 111 -0.13 -12.52 3.30
CA THR A 111 1.17 -12.99 2.81
C THR A 111 1.88 -11.91 2.00
N ALA A 112 1.14 -11.11 1.21
CA ALA A 112 1.68 -9.97 0.48
C ALA A 112 2.25 -8.90 1.42
N VAL A 113 1.56 -8.61 2.54
CA VAL A 113 2.06 -7.71 3.58
C VAL A 113 3.36 -8.25 4.19
N LEU A 114 3.37 -9.53 4.58
CA LEU A 114 4.55 -10.15 5.20
C LEU A 114 5.76 -10.17 4.25
N LEU A 115 5.54 -10.49 2.97
CA LEU A 115 6.59 -10.49 1.94
C LEU A 115 7.16 -9.08 1.72
N GLY A 116 6.31 -8.05 1.72
CA GLY A 116 6.76 -6.66 1.63
C GLY A 116 7.67 -6.28 2.80
N PHE A 117 7.25 -6.58 4.04
CA PHE A 117 8.08 -6.31 5.22
C PHE A 117 9.40 -7.10 5.23
N ILE A 118 9.40 -8.36 4.78
CA ILE A 118 10.63 -9.16 4.66
C ILE A 118 11.56 -8.56 3.61
N ALA A 119 11.01 -8.13 2.47
CA ALA A 119 11.78 -7.47 1.42
C ALA A 119 12.43 -6.18 1.93
N ASP A 120 11.67 -5.30 2.59
CA ASP A 120 12.20 -4.07 3.20
C ASP A 120 13.26 -4.36 4.26
N SER A 121 12.99 -5.30 5.18
CA SER A 121 13.94 -5.66 6.25
C SER A 121 15.25 -6.19 5.67
N SER A 122 15.16 -7.03 4.63
CA SER A 122 16.32 -7.55 3.92
C SER A 122 17.07 -6.43 3.20
N ALA A 123 16.35 -5.49 2.59
CA ALA A 123 16.96 -4.36 1.89
C ALA A 123 17.76 -3.46 2.85
N PHE A 124 17.20 -3.13 4.02
CA PHE A 124 17.91 -2.38 5.05
C PHE A 124 19.11 -3.14 5.63
N ALA A 125 18.97 -4.46 5.83
CA ALA A 125 20.09 -5.30 6.26
C ALA A 125 21.22 -5.27 5.23
N PHE A 126 20.93 -5.46 3.94
CA PHE A 126 21.93 -5.36 2.89
C PHE A 126 22.54 -3.96 2.84
N LEU A 127 21.73 -2.90 2.94
CA LEU A 127 22.21 -1.52 2.94
C LEU A 127 23.28 -1.26 4.02
N ALA A 128 23.16 -1.90 5.18
CA ALA A 128 24.16 -1.81 6.25
C ALA A 128 25.51 -2.46 5.91
N PHE A 129 25.52 -3.50 5.06
CA PHE A 129 26.73 -4.23 4.65
C PHE A 129 27.28 -3.78 3.29
N ILE A 130 26.59 -2.91 2.56
CA ILE A 130 27.08 -2.45 1.26
C ILE A 130 28.39 -1.66 1.43
N SER A 131 29.37 -2.12 0.66
CA SER A 131 30.69 -1.51 0.54
C SER A 131 30.91 -0.87 -0.84
N GLU A 132 30.15 -1.32 -1.85
CA GLU A 132 30.37 -1.01 -3.26
C GLU A 132 29.09 -0.46 -3.91
N GLY A 133 29.22 0.58 -4.75
CA GLY A 133 28.07 1.24 -5.38
C GLY A 133 27.23 0.34 -6.30
N TRP A 134 27.82 -0.71 -6.88
CA TRP A 134 27.08 -1.66 -7.73
C TRP A 134 26.12 -2.56 -6.93
N LEU A 135 26.37 -2.76 -5.63
CA LEU A 135 25.49 -3.55 -4.77
C LEU A 135 24.19 -2.80 -4.41
N VAL A 136 24.09 -1.52 -4.77
CA VAL A 136 22.89 -0.71 -4.59
C VAL A 136 21.75 -1.20 -5.50
N PHE A 137 22.04 -1.71 -6.71
CA PHE A 137 20.99 -2.18 -7.64
C PHE A 137 20.12 -3.33 -7.07
N PRO A 138 20.68 -4.41 -6.50
CA PRO A 138 19.90 -5.42 -5.79
C PRO A 138 19.04 -4.85 -4.65
N VAL A 139 19.58 -3.89 -3.89
CA VAL A 139 18.85 -3.26 -2.79
C VAL A 139 17.68 -2.43 -3.29
N LEU A 140 17.82 -1.72 -4.41
CA LEU A 140 16.71 -1.00 -5.04
C LEU A 140 15.58 -1.93 -5.47
N ILE A 141 15.89 -3.14 -5.96
CA ILE A 141 14.89 -4.15 -6.30
C ILE A 141 14.15 -4.62 -5.05
N LEU A 142 14.87 -4.86 -3.94
CA LEU A 142 14.27 -5.26 -2.68
C LEU A 142 13.39 -4.13 -2.09
N LEU A 143 13.86 -2.89 -2.10
CA LEU A 143 13.05 -1.73 -1.68
C LEU A 143 11.79 -1.57 -2.54
N ALA A 144 11.90 -1.77 -3.86
CA ALA A 144 10.75 -1.71 -4.75
C ALA A 144 9.71 -2.82 -4.45
N GLY A 145 10.18 -4.00 -4.05
CA GLY A 145 9.32 -5.10 -3.61
C GLY A 145 8.61 -4.83 -2.27
N GLY A 146 9.27 -4.11 -1.36
CA GLY A 146 8.72 -3.73 -0.05
C GLY A 146 7.44 -2.88 -0.14
N GLY A 147 7.37 -2.01 -1.13
CA GLY A 147 6.22 -1.11 -1.33
C GLY A 147 4.90 -1.77 -1.76
N ILE A 148 4.87 -3.10 -1.86
CA ILE A 148 3.64 -3.90 -1.98
C ILE A 148 2.90 -4.02 -0.62
N ALA A 149 3.59 -3.81 0.50
CA ALA A 149 2.99 -3.96 1.83
C ALA A 149 1.81 -3.01 2.07
N LEU A 150 1.90 -1.77 1.60
CA LEU A 150 0.85 -0.74 1.73
C LEU A 150 -0.47 -1.10 1.03
N PRO A 151 -0.49 -1.37 -0.30
CA PRO A 151 -1.72 -1.75 -0.99
C PRO A 151 -2.31 -3.07 -0.46
N ALA A 152 -1.46 -4.02 -0.07
CA ALA A 152 -1.92 -5.26 0.56
C ALA A 152 -2.54 -5.01 1.94
N LEU A 153 -2.00 -4.10 2.74
CA LEU A 153 -2.59 -3.73 4.02
C LEU A 153 -3.95 -3.02 3.81
N GLN A 154 -4.06 -2.20 2.78
CA GLN A 154 -5.31 -1.53 2.41
C GLN A 154 -6.41 -2.52 1.99
N GLY A 155 -6.08 -3.57 1.23
CA GLY A 155 -7.07 -4.58 0.88
C GLY A 155 -7.48 -5.44 2.09
N VAL A 156 -6.56 -5.77 3.01
CA VAL A 156 -6.88 -6.47 4.28
C VAL A 156 -7.87 -5.63 5.11
N MET A 157 -7.68 -4.31 5.15
CA MET A 157 -8.63 -3.39 5.78
C MET A 157 -9.98 -3.38 5.06
N SER A 158 -10.01 -3.37 3.72
CA SER A 158 -11.24 -3.40 2.92
C SER A 158 -12.04 -4.70 3.07
N ILE A 159 -11.38 -5.85 3.18
CA ILE A 159 -12.06 -7.14 3.39
C ILE A 159 -12.71 -7.19 4.77
N GLN A 160 -12.02 -6.69 5.81
CA GLN A 160 -12.58 -6.64 7.16
C GLN A 160 -13.82 -5.76 7.25
N THR A 161 -13.88 -4.64 6.52
CA THR A 161 -15.07 -3.79 6.48
C THR A 161 -16.20 -4.40 5.63
N LYS A 162 -15.90 -5.08 4.52
CA LYS A 162 -16.91 -5.76 3.68
C LYS A 162 -17.56 -6.96 4.36
N SER A 163 -16.79 -7.77 5.10
CA SER A 163 -17.36 -8.92 5.83
C SER A 163 -18.41 -8.49 6.87
N HIS A 164 -18.34 -7.23 7.30
CA HIS A 164 -19.26 -6.66 8.27
C HIS A 164 -20.55 -6.09 7.68
N GLN A 165 -20.50 -5.65 6.43
CA GLN A 165 -21.68 -5.13 5.73
C GLN A 165 -22.41 -6.21 4.92
N GLN A 166 -21.74 -7.30 4.55
CA GLN A 166 -22.36 -8.42 3.83
C GLN A 166 -23.28 -9.32 4.68
N GLY A 167 -23.33 -9.11 6.00
CA GLY A 167 -24.33 -9.73 6.89
C GLY A 167 -25.50 -8.82 7.26
N ALA A 168 -25.57 -7.61 6.70
CA ALA A 168 -26.58 -6.60 7.00
C ALA A 168 -27.58 -6.36 5.83
N LEU A 169 -27.60 -7.26 4.84
CA LEU A 169 -28.57 -7.29 3.74
C LEU A 169 -29.30 -8.63 3.73
#